data_AF-A0A966BKI9-F1
#
_entry.id   AF-A0A966BKI9-F1
#
_cell.length_a   1.000
_cell.length_b   1.000
_cell.length_c   1.000
_cell.angle_alpha   90.00
_cell.angle_beta   90.00
_cell.angle_gamma   90.00
#
_symmetry.space_group_name_H-M   'P 1'
#
loop_
_entity.id
_entity.type
_entity.pdbx_description
1 polymer ?
#
loop_
_entity_poly.entity_id
_entity_poly.type
_entity_poly.pdbx_seq_one_letter_code
_entity_poly.pdbx_strand_id
1 'polypeptide(L)'
;TNPIRTGGPMQVSIGFAEAHAKVRHYPYPVHGNLRNEVFSRRGGLYFGTAILLDYPAPYHQLIYRFADYNAGRYSSRNAAFQLALAKISGRKLATDGDLLRYQQGRPAAASSTTQLALSNIGKALQMSDAEINRDLQLEKLSTFSQSHLYQRVFALAGQTAPQPREAIPQINLNSPKFQRKLTTEWFANRVNKRFADCLKRGASSNNKSTKKSKPPTRH
;
A
#
# COMPACT_ATOMS: atom_id res chain seq x y z
N THR A 1 25.72 -3.86 12.71
CA THR A 1 24.42 -4.24 12.08
C THR A 1 24.40 -3.70 10.67
N ASN A 2 24.07 -4.51 9.66
CA ASN A 2 23.96 -4.00 8.27
C ASN A 2 22.79 -3.01 8.19
N PRO A 3 23.02 -1.72 7.85
CA PRO A 3 21.99 -0.70 7.85
C PRO A 3 20.98 -0.87 6.70
N ILE A 4 21.31 -1.68 5.69
CA ILE A 4 20.48 -1.90 4.51
C ILE A 4 19.36 -2.90 4.86
N ARG A 5 18.12 -2.39 4.79
CA ARG A 5 16.90 -3.15 5.08
C ARG A 5 16.08 -3.47 3.83
N THR A 6 16.43 -2.93 2.68
CA THR A 6 15.78 -3.18 1.38
C THR A 6 16.81 -3.63 0.34
N GLY A 7 16.42 -4.48 -0.61
CA GLY A 7 17.35 -5.04 -1.59
C GLY A 7 16.72 -5.46 -2.91
N GLY A 8 17.59 -5.75 -3.88
CA GLY A 8 17.20 -6.31 -5.17
C GLY A 8 16.57 -5.34 -6.17
N PRO A 9 16.19 -5.85 -7.36
CA PRO A 9 15.68 -5.07 -8.48
C PRO A 9 14.38 -4.32 -8.18
N MET A 10 13.60 -4.77 -7.21
CA MET A 10 12.34 -4.14 -6.80
C MET A 10 12.44 -3.47 -5.41
N GLN A 11 13.63 -3.31 -4.84
CA GLN A 11 13.86 -2.63 -3.54
C GLN A 11 12.97 -3.18 -2.41
N VAL A 12 12.90 -4.50 -2.30
CA VAL A 12 12.02 -5.22 -1.35
C VAL A 12 12.59 -5.13 0.06
N SER A 13 11.75 -4.89 1.07
CA SER A 13 12.11 -4.99 2.48
C SER A 13 12.44 -6.42 2.89
N ILE A 14 13.58 -6.63 3.53
CA ILE A 14 14.01 -7.94 4.03
C ILE A 14 13.03 -8.47 5.08
N GLY A 15 12.54 -7.59 5.96
CA GLY A 15 11.54 -7.97 6.96
C GLY A 15 10.21 -8.39 6.32
N PHE A 16 9.81 -7.78 5.20
CA PHE A 16 8.66 -8.25 4.44
C PHE A 16 8.92 -9.64 3.85
N ALA A 17 10.07 -9.87 3.22
CA ALA A 17 10.39 -11.17 2.61
C ALA A 17 10.40 -12.29 3.66
N GLU A 18 11.01 -12.06 4.82
CA GLU A 18 11.02 -12.99 5.96
C GLU A 18 9.61 -13.26 6.50
N ALA A 19 8.78 -12.23 6.68
CA ALA A 19 7.41 -12.39 7.15
C ALA A 19 6.54 -13.13 6.11
N HIS A 20 6.70 -12.79 4.83
CA HIS A 20 5.95 -13.40 3.74
C HIS A 20 6.28 -14.88 3.59
N ALA A 21 7.56 -15.24 3.66
CA ALA A 21 8.02 -16.63 3.55
C ALA A 21 7.55 -17.53 4.71
N LYS A 22 7.19 -16.95 5.87
CA LYS A 22 6.59 -17.70 6.99
C LYS A 22 5.13 -18.08 6.74
N VAL A 23 4.40 -17.29 5.95
CA VAL A 23 2.96 -17.49 5.71
C VAL A 23 2.71 -18.16 4.36
N ARG A 24 3.56 -17.89 3.37
CA ARG A 24 3.56 -18.57 2.07
C ARG A 24 4.90 -19.21 1.80
N HIS A 25 4.88 -20.50 1.50
CA HIS A 25 6.08 -21.24 1.13
C HIS A 25 6.77 -20.58 -0.07
N TYR A 26 8.06 -20.26 0.09
CA TYR A 26 8.90 -19.82 -1.02
C TYR A 26 9.34 -21.05 -1.83
N PRO A 27 8.93 -21.19 -3.11
CA PRO A 27 9.01 -22.47 -3.81
C PRO A 27 10.40 -22.78 -4.40
N TYR A 28 11.40 -21.92 -4.20
CA TYR A 28 12.73 -22.08 -4.78
C TYR A 28 13.78 -22.35 -3.71
N PRO A 29 14.85 -23.11 -4.04
CA PRO A 29 15.98 -23.27 -3.14
C PRO A 29 16.60 -21.92 -2.76
N VAL A 30 16.82 -21.71 -1.47
CA VAL A 30 17.50 -20.52 -0.93
C VAL A 30 18.96 -20.88 -0.67
N HIS A 31 19.87 -20.22 -1.38
CA HIS A 31 21.31 -20.35 -1.12
C HIS A 31 21.73 -19.34 -0.04
N GLY A 32 22.01 -19.83 1.16
CA GLY A 32 22.30 -18.99 2.33
C GLY A 32 21.03 -18.59 3.07
N ASN A 33 20.59 -17.34 2.95
CA ASN A 33 19.41 -16.83 3.67
C ASN A 33 18.51 -15.97 2.77
N LEU A 34 17.29 -15.69 3.25
CA LEU A 34 16.31 -14.89 2.51
C LEU A 34 16.79 -13.48 2.18
N ARG A 35 17.65 -12.88 3.02
CA ARG A 35 18.29 -11.60 2.70
C ARG A 35 19.06 -11.71 1.40
N ASN A 36 19.92 -12.73 1.22
CA ASN A 36 20.67 -12.93 -0.02
C ASN A 36 19.73 -13.18 -1.20
N GLU A 37 18.68 -13.97 -1.00
CA GLU A 37 17.71 -14.26 -2.05
C GLU A 37 16.99 -13.00 -2.55
N VAL A 38 16.65 -12.06 -1.65
CA VAL A 38 16.06 -10.75 -2.02
C VAL A 38 16.97 -9.94 -2.96
N PHE A 39 18.30 -10.06 -2.85
CA PHE A 39 19.23 -9.40 -3.75
C PHE A 39 19.32 -10.05 -5.14
N SER A 40 18.91 -11.32 -5.26
CA SER A 40 18.85 -11.98 -6.57
C SER A 40 17.73 -11.41 -7.44
N ARG A 41 17.85 -11.58 -8.76
CA ARG A 41 16.76 -11.22 -9.69
C ARG A 41 15.47 -11.98 -9.37
N ARG A 42 15.58 -13.29 -9.10
CA ARG A 42 14.43 -14.17 -8.84
C ARG A 42 13.72 -13.77 -7.55
N GLY A 43 14.44 -13.74 -6.43
CA GLY A 43 13.86 -13.37 -5.14
C GLY A 43 13.32 -11.95 -5.13
N GLY A 44 14.06 -10.98 -5.68
CA GLY A 44 13.60 -9.61 -5.79
C GLY A 44 12.30 -9.47 -6.60
N LEU A 45 12.17 -10.18 -7.73
CA LEU A 45 10.94 -10.20 -8.51
C LEU A 45 9.80 -10.95 -7.79
N TYR A 46 10.08 -12.08 -7.15
CA TYR A 46 9.08 -12.87 -6.43
C TYR A 46 8.47 -12.04 -5.29
N PHE A 47 9.31 -11.55 -4.36
CA PHE A 47 8.81 -10.81 -3.21
C PHE A 47 8.28 -9.42 -3.61
N GLY A 48 8.85 -8.76 -4.62
CA GLY A 48 8.31 -7.49 -5.11
C GLY A 48 6.93 -7.66 -5.75
N THR A 49 6.75 -8.70 -6.57
CA THR A 49 5.42 -9.03 -7.13
C THR A 49 4.45 -9.41 -6.02
N ALA A 50 4.90 -10.12 -4.98
CA ALA A 50 4.10 -10.39 -3.81
C ALA A 50 3.65 -9.09 -3.13
N ILE A 51 4.54 -8.14 -2.80
CA ILE A 51 4.16 -6.83 -2.22
C ILE A 51 3.05 -6.18 -3.04
N LEU A 52 3.20 -6.15 -4.36
CA LEU A 52 2.30 -5.44 -5.28
C LEU A 52 0.95 -6.14 -5.48
N LEU A 53 0.95 -7.48 -5.63
CA LEU A 53 -0.19 -8.23 -6.16
C LEU A 53 -0.75 -9.28 -5.19
N ASP A 54 0.06 -9.84 -4.29
CA ASP A 54 -0.37 -10.90 -3.37
C ASP A 54 -1.05 -10.36 -2.10
N TYR A 55 -2.04 -9.49 -2.32
CA TYR A 55 -3.03 -9.09 -1.33
C TYR A 55 -4.32 -8.61 -2.02
N PRO A 56 -5.48 -8.80 -1.39
CA PRO A 56 -6.74 -8.25 -1.88
C PRO A 56 -6.75 -6.73 -1.70
N ALA A 57 -6.37 -5.98 -2.73
CA ALA A 57 -6.43 -4.52 -2.70
C ALA A 57 -7.81 -4.02 -3.14
N PRO A 58 -8.50 -3.21 -2.34
CA PRO A 58 -9.85 -2.72 -2.61
C PRO A 58 -9.84 -1.47 -3.51
N TYR A 59 -8.98 -1.43 -4.53
CA TYR A 59 -8.72 -0.21 -5.29
C TYR A 59 -9.22 -0.27 -6.73
N HIS A 60 -9.77 0.84 -7.21
CA HIS A 60 -10.24 0.94 -8.60
C HIS A 60 -9.09 1.15 -9.58
N GLN A 61 -8.00 1.78 -9.12
CA GLN A 61 -6.85 2.12 -9.97
C GLN A 61 -5.54 1.57 -9.39
N LEU A 62 -4.65 1.10 -10.27
CA LEU A 62 -3.36 0.54 -9.88
C LEU A 62 -2.43 1.58 -9.23
N ILE A 63 -2.64 2.87 -9.45
CA ILE A 63 -1.84 3.93 -8.80
C ILE A 63 -1.84 3.82 -7.28
N TYR A 64 -2.95 3.38 -6.67
CA TYR A 64 -3.03 3.16 -5.23
C TYR A 64 -2.26 1.92 -4.77
N ARG A 65 -2.16 0.87 -5.60
CA ARG A 65 -1.21 -0.24 -5.34
C ARG A 65 0.24 0.23 -5.46
N PHE A 66 0.54 1.13 -6.39
CA PHE A 66 1.89 1.70 -6.51
C PHE A 66 2.23 2.57 -5.31
N ALA A 67 1.27 3.36 -4.81
CA ALA A 67 1.43 4.09 -3.57
C ALA A 67 1.65 3.16 -2.37
N ASP A 68 0.82 2.11 -2.23
CA ASP A 68 0.96 1.07 -1.21
C ASP A 68 2.31 0.34 -1.26
N TYR A 69 2.90 0.16 -2.46
CA TYR A 69 4.22 -0.45 -2.58
C TYR A 69 5.29 0.33 -1.80
N ASN A 70 5.17 1.66 -1.80
CA ASN A 70 6.09 2.56 -1.12
C ASN A 70 5.72 2.80 0.35
N ALA A 71 4.42 2.98 0.62
CA ALA A 71 3.90 3.37 1.93
C ALA A 71 3.44 2.19 2.80
N GLY A 72 3.45 0.97 2.27
CA GLY A 72 2.95 -0.24 2.91
C GLY A 72 1.55 -0.64 2.44
N ARG A 73 1.25 -1.94 2.49
CA ARG A 73 -0.05 -2.48 2.06
C ARG A 73 -1.20 -1.83 2.84
N TYR A 74 -2.26 -1.50 2.13
CA TYR A 74 -3.47 -0.81 2.59
C TYR A 74 -3.29 0.66 3.00
N SER A 75 -2.10 1.24 2.84
CA SER A 75 -1.87 2.65 3.20
C SER A 75 -2.77 3.61 2.42
N SER A 76 -3.07 3.34 1.15
CA SER A 76 -3.95 4.22 0.36
C SER A 76 -5.41 4.21 0.85
N ARG A 77 -5.92 3.05 1.26
CA ARG A 77 -7.22 2.94 1.95
C ARG A 77 -7.19 3.69 3.28
N ASN A 78 -6.12 3.50 4.05
CA ASN A 78 -5.98 4.08 5.38
C ASN A 78 -5.82 5.62 5.30
N ALA A 79 -5.15 6.14 4.28
CA ALA A 79 -5.04 7.57 4.01
C ALA A 79 -6.42 8.18 3.70
N ALA A 80 -7.27 7.48 2.94
CA ALA A 80 -8.67 7.90 2.73
C ALA A 80 -9.49 7.88 4.03
N PHE A 81 -9.28 6.87 4.88
CA PHE A 81 -9.89 6.82 6.21
C PHE A 81 -9.44 8.00 7.09
N GLN A 82 -8.14 8.35 7.08
CA GLN A 82 -7.62 9.52 7.79
C GLN A 82 -8.20 10.84 7.25
N LEU A 83 -8.40 10.96 5.94
CA LEU A 83 -9.09 12.13 5.33
C LEU A 83 -10.54 12.24 5.81
N ALA A 84 -11.29 11.14 5.79
CA ALA A 84 -12.66 11.10 6.29
C ALA A 84 -12.73 11.44 7.79
N LEU A 85 -11.79 10.91 8.58
CA LEU A 85 -11.66 11.21 10.00
C LEU A 85 -11.31 12.68 10.26
N ALA A 86 -10.38 13.26 9.48
CA ALA A 86 -10.00 14.66 9.61
C ALA A 86 -11.21 15.58 9.38
N LYS A 87 -12.06 15.25 8.40
CA LYS A 87 -13.31 15.97 8.12
C LYS A 87 -14.26 15.99 9.31
N ILE A 88 -14.53 14.82 9.93
CA ILE A 88 -15.53 14.70 11.02
C ILE A 88 -15.00 15.09 12.38
N SER A 89 -13.69 15.02 12.60
CA SER A 89 -13.07 15.42 13.87
C SER A 89 -12.70 16.90 13.93
N GLY A 90 -12.67 17.59 12.77
CA GLY A 90 -12.18 18.97 12.66
C GLY A 90 -10.68 19.13 12.95
N ARG A 91 -9.93 18.02 13.04
CA ARG A 91 -8.49 18.03 13.35
C ARG A 91 -7.66 17.85 12.10
N LYS A 92 -6.54 18.55 12.02
CA LYS A 92 -5.51 18.27 11.02
C LYS A 92 -4.83 16.95 11.34
N LEU A 93 -4.91 15.99 10.43
CA LEU A 93 -4.25 14.68 10.54
C LEU A 93 -3.20 14.51 9.45
N ALA A 94 -2.14 13.78 9.77
CA ALA A 94 -1.30 13.19 8.74
C ALA A 94 -2.13 12.15 7.99
N THR A 95 -2.04 12.14 6.66
CA THR A 95 -2.73 11.20 5.78
C THR A 95 -1.71 10.26 5.16
N ASP A 96 -0.84 9.71 5.99
CA ASP A 96 0.28 8.83 5.64
C ASP A 96 -0.11 7.35 5.52
N GLY A 97 -1.34 6.99 5.89
CA GLY A 97 -1.85 5.62 5.82
C GLY A 97 -1.45 4.72 7.00
N ASP A 98 -0.73 5.26 7.98
CA ASP A 98 -0.45 4.58 9.25
C ASP A 98 -1.47 5.03 10.31
N LEU A 99 -2.38 4.14 10.67
CA LEU A 99 -3.40 4.41 11.69
C LEU A 99 -2.84 4.20 13.10
N LEU A 100 -1.82 3.36 13.25
CA LEU A 100 -1.09 3.09 14.48
C LEU A 100 0.38 3.56 14.37
N ARG A 101 0.99 3.88 15.52
CA ARG A 101 2.45 4.08 15.59
C ARG A 101 3.13 2.72 15.66
N TYR A 102 4.29 2.60 15.04
CA TYR A 102 5.08 1.37 15.07
C TYR A 102 6.47 1.59 15.65
N GLN A 103 6.90 0.66 16.49
CA GLN A 103 8.27 0.55 16.96
C GLN A 103 8.75 -0.88 16.72
N GLN A 104 9.86 -1.04 16.00
CA GLN A 104 10.42 -2.35 15.65
C GLN A 104 9.40 -3.30 14.95
N GLY A 105 8.51 -2.75 14.13
CA GLY A 105 7.53 -3.53 13.36
C GLY A 105 6.33 -4.02 14.16
N ARG A 106 6.16 -3.56 15.40
CA ARG A 106 4.97 -3.81 16.22
C ARG A 106 4.27 -2.48 16.57
N PRO A 107 2.94 -2.48 16.78
CA PRO A 107 2.26 -1.31 17.31
C PRO A 107 2.93 -0.84 18.61
N ALA A 108 3.25 0.45 18.68
CA ALA A 108 3.85 1.08 19.84
C ALA A 108 2.78 1.36 20.90
N ALA A 109 3.20 1.41 22.17
CA ALA A 109 2.30 1.76 23.27
C ALA A 109 1.77 3.20 23.17
N ALA A 110 2.57 4.11 22.60
CA ALA A 110 2.17 5.50 22.39
C ALA A 110 1.09 5.61 21.30
N SER A 111 -0.01 6.27 21.62
CA SER A 111 -1.12 6.47 20.69
C SER A 111 -0.72 7.30 19.47
N SER A 112 -1.23 6.92 18.31
CA SER A 112 -1.14 7.73 17.09
C SER A 112 -2.07 8.95 17.16
N THR A 113 -1.84 9.92 16.27
CA THR A 113 -2.76 11.07 16.10
C THR A 113 -4.14 10.62 15.62
N THR A 114 -4.19 9.58 14.77
CA THR A 114 -5.42 8.92 14.34
C THR A 114 -6.19 8.34 15.53
N GLN A 115 -5.53 7.59 16.42
CA GLN A 115 -6.14 7.02 17.62
C GLN A 115 -6.73 8.12 18.51
N LEU A 116 -5.94 9.17 18.79
CA LEU A 116 -6.38 10.29 19.61
C LEU A 116 -7.59 11.02 18.99
N ALA A 117 -7.62 11.20 17.68
CA ALA A 117 -8.76 11.81 17.00
C ALA A 117 -10.03 10.94 17.09
N LEU A 118 -9.88 9.62 16.98
CA LEU A 118 -11.00 8.67 17.11
C LEU A 118 -11.57 8.63 18.52
N SER A 119 -10.72 8.56 19.55
CA SER A 119 -11.17 8.58 20.96
C SER A 119 -11.99 9.83 21.28
N ASN A 120 -11.60 11.00 20.73
CA ASN A 120 -12.34 12.24 20.94
C ASN A 120 -13.75 12.25 20.31
N ILE A 121 -13.99 11.43 19.28
CA ILE A 121 -15.30 11.32 18.61
C ILE A 121 -16.00 9.99 18.90
N GLY A 122 -15.51 9.20 19.88
CA GLY A 122 -16.05 7.88 20.19
C GLY A 122 -17.54 7.87 20.49
N LYS A 123 -18.06 8.91 21.16
CA LYS A 123 -19.50 9.10 21.39
C LYS A 123 -20.29 9.25 20.09
N ALA A 124 -19.82 10.06 19.15
CA ALA A 124 -20.46 10.24 17.84
C ALA A 124 -20.39 8.96 16.99
N LEU A 125 -19.32 8.18 17.16
CA LEU A 125 -19.18 6.85 16.57
C LEU A 125 -19.96 5.78 17.33
N GLN A 126 -20.52 6.05 18.51
CA GLN A 126 -21.14 5.06 19.41
C GLN A 126 -20.22 3.86 19.72
N MET A 127 -18.93 4.10 19.87
CA MET A 127 -17.91 3.07 20.14
C MET A 127 -17.08 3.43 21.37
N SER A 128 -16.73 2.41 22.15
CA SER A 128 -15.73 2.52 23.22
C SER A 128 -14.31 2.60 22.65
N ASP A 129 -13.37 3.11 23.44
CA ASP A 129 -11.95 3.11 23.07
C ASP A 129 -11.41 1.70 22.84
N ALA A 130 -11.92 0.70 23.57
CA ALA A 130 -11.54 -0.70 23.38
C ALA A 130 -11.96 -1.22 22.00
N GLU A 131 -13.19 -0.94 21.56
CA GLU A 131 -13.67 -1.33 20.24
C GLU A 131 -12.92 -0.61 19.12
N ILE A 132 -12.66 0.69 19.29
CA ILE A 132 -11.85 1.48 18.35
C ILE A 132 -10.46 0.86 18.21
N ASN A 133 -9.76 0.63 19.32
CA ASN A 133 -8.40 0.08 19.29
C ASN A 133 -8.37 -1.35 18.72
N ARG A 134 -9.38 -2.17 19.02
CA ARG A 134 -9.54 -3.52 18.44
C ARG A 134 -9.63 -3.45 16.92
N ASP A 135 -10.49 -2.59 16.37
CA ASP A 135 -10.64 -2.45 14.92
C ASP A 135 -9.39 -1.86 14.25
N LEU A 136 -8.69 -0.93 14.91
CA LEU A 136 -7.44 -0.37 14.39
C LEU A 136 -6.31 -1.40 14.24
N GLN A 137 -6.30 -2.48 15.03
CA GLN A 137 -5.31 -3.57 14.83
C GLN A 137 -5.46 -4.26 13.47
N LEU A 138 -6.60 -4.09 12.80
CA LEU A 138 -6.83 -4.62 11.46
C LEU A 138 -6.21 -3.75 10.36
N GLU A 139 -5.53 -2.63 10.67
CA GLU A 139 -5.09 -1.64 9.68
C GLU A 139 -4.21 -2.18 8.54
N LYS A 140 -3.52 -3.30 8.75
CA LYS A 140 -2.70 -3.99 7.73
C LYS A 140 -3.40 -5.19 7.09
N LEU A 141 -4.69 -5.40 7.37
CA LEU A 141 -5.52 -6.48 6.86
C LEU A 141 -6.64 -5.93 5.97
N SER A 142 -7.13 -6.74 5.04
CA SER A 142 -8.28 -6.37 4.19
C SER A 142 -9.55 -6.19 5.00
N THR A 143 -9.71 -6.98 6.07
CA THR A 143 -10.89 -7.01 6.95
C THR A 143 -11.17 -5.70 7.67
N PHE A 144 -10.22 -4.76 7.72
CA PHE A 144 -10.46 -3.44 8.30
C PHE A 144 -11.58 -2.69 7.58
N SER A 145 -11.73 -2.85 6.25
CA SER A 145 -12.82 -2.21 5.49
C SER A 145 -14.21 -2.68 5.92
N GLN A 146 -14.31 -3.84 6.58
CA GLN A 146 -15.54 -4.43 7.07
C GLN A 146 -15.76 -4.15 8.56
N SER A 147 -14.79 -3.53 9.24
CA SER A 147 -14.89 -3.21 10.66
C SER A 147 -15.98 -2.16 10.93
N HIS A 148 -16.57 -2.21 12.13
CA HIS A 148 -17.55 -1.21 12.56
C HIS A 148 -16.94 0.19 12.57
N LEU A 149 -15.69 0.33 13.04
CA LEU A 149 -14.97 1.60 13.01
C LEU A 149 -14.90 2.19 11.61
N TYR A 150 -14.48 1.40 10.62
CA TYR A 150 -14.37 1.85 9.23
C TYR A 150 -15.73 2.30 8.69
N GLN A 151 -16.76 1.47 8.88
CA GLN A 151 -18.11 1.76 8.39
C GLN A 151 -18.67 3.04 9.03
N ARG A 152 -18.53 3.21 10.35
CA ARG A 152 -19.09 4.34 11.08
C ARG A 152 -18.37 5.66 10.79
N VAL A 153 -17.04 5.66 10.69
CA VAL A 153 -16.28 6.86 10.28
C VAL A 153 -16.74 7.36 8.92
N PHE A 154 -16.87 6.44 7.96
CA PHE A 154 -17.28 6.82 6.62
C PHE A 154 -18.77 7.16 6.48
N ALA A 155 -19.64 6.52 7.26
CA ALA A 155 -21.05 6.90 7.34
C ALA A 155 -21.20 8.32 7.89
N LEU A 156 -20.47 8.64 8.97
CA LEU A 156 -20.47 9.97 9.59
C LEU A 156 -19.87 11.02 8.65
N ALA A 157 -18.75 10.71 7.98
CA ALA A 157 -18.13 11.63 7.03
C ALA A 157 -18.93 11.81 5.72
N GLY A 158 -19.77 10.83 5.41
CA GLY A 158 -20.53 10.73 4.16
C GLY A 158 -21.91 11.39 4.17
N GLN A 159 -22.34 12.00 5.27
CA GLN A 159 -23.69 12.56 5.41
C GLN A 159 -24.05 13.59 4.34
N THR A 160 -23.08 14.39 3.89
CA THR A 160 -23.29 15.44 2.88
C THR A 160 -22.86 15.06 1.47
N ALA A 161 -21.90 14.15 1.34
CA ALA A 161 -21.41 13.67 0.05
C ALA A 161 -20.62 12.37 0.24
N PRO A 162 -20.66 11.43 -0.73
CA PRO A 162 -19.82 10.23 -0.72
C PRO A 162 -18.35 10.57 -0.51
N GLN A 163 -17.67 9.77 0.31
CA GLN A 163 -16.24 9.93 0.59
C GLN A 163 -15.43 8.91 -0.21
N PRO A 164 -14.30 9.32 -0.83
CA PRO A 164 -13.37 8.40 -1.48
C PRO A 164 -12.88 7.31 -0.51
N ARG A 165 -12.67 6.10 -1.01
CA ARG A 165 -12.18 4.94 -0.21
C ARG A 165 -10.70 4.65 -0.41
N GLU A 166 -10.05 5.45 -1.23
CA GLU A 166 -8.66 5.36 -1.63
C GLU A 166 -8.10 6.77 -1.85
N ALA A 167 -6.89 7.01 -1.36
CA ALA A 167 -6.18 8.27 -1.52
C ALA A 167 -4.68 7.99 -1.53
N ILE A 168 -3.89 8.82 -2.21
CA ILE A 168 -2.43 8.69 -2.18
C ILE A 168 -1.91 9.17 -0.82
N PRO A 169 -1.16 8.34 -0.06
CA PRO A 169 -0.56 8.73 1.20
C PRO A 169 0.38 9.92 1.06
N GLN A 170 0.30 10.87 2.00
CA GLN A 170 1.10 12.09 2.02
C GLN A 170 2.37 11.89 2.85
N ILE A 171 3.34 11.18 2.28
CA ILE A 171 4.63 10.89 2.92
C ILE A 171 5.76 11.58 2.15
N ASN A 172 6.64 12.26 2.89
CA ASN A 172 7.92 12.72 2.38
C ASN A 172 8.93 11.55 2.36
N LEU A 173 9.50 11.28 1.19
CA LEU A 173 10.52 10.26 1.00
C LEU A 173 11.88 10.82 1.38
N ASN A 174 12.47 10.30 2.45
CA ASN A 174 13.78 10.69 2.93
C ASN A 174 14.82 9.65 2.48
N SER A 175 15.84 10.10 1.75
CA SER A 175 17.00 9.28 1.41
C SER A 175 18.22 10.18 1.20
N PRO A 176 19.42 9.76 1.66
CA PRO A 176 20.67 10.47 1.34
C PRO A 176 20.92 10.61 -0.17
N LYS A 177 20.24 9.80 -0.99
CA LYS A 177 20.40 9.76 -2.45
C LYS A 177 19.58 10.83 -3.19
N PHE A 178 18.70 11.56 -2.52
CA PHE A 178 17.84 12.55 -3.17
C PHE A 178 18.20 13.96 -2.72
N GLN A 179 18.53 14.82 -3.69
CA GLN A 179 18.73 16.26 -3.44
C GLN A 179 17.40 17.04 -3.35
N ARG A 180 16.28 16.43 -3.75
CA ARG A 180 14.94 17.04 -3.80
C ARG A 180 14.00 16.29 -2.87
N LYS A 181 13.07 16.99 -2.23
CA LYS A 181 11.98 16.34 -1.45
C LYS A 181 11.09 15.57 -2.42
N LEU A 182 11.14 14.24 -2.36
CA LEU A 182 10.26 13.35 -3.12
C LEU A 182 9.10 12.91 -2.24
N THR A 183 7.97 12.54 -2.85
CA THR A 183 6.77 12.09 -2.12
C THR A 183 6.29 10.74 -2.63
N THR A 184 5.46 10.04 -1.85
CA THR A 184 4.77 8.83 -2.32
C THR A 184 3.93 9.10 -3.57
N GLU A 185 3.33 10.29 -3.69
CA GLU A 185 2.63 10.72 -4.90
C GLU A 185 3.56 10.80 -6.11
N TRP A 186 4.74 11.42 -5.96
CA TRP A 186 5.74 11.44 -7.03
C TRP A 186 6.11 10.02 -7.45
N PHE A 187 6.36 9.12 -6.48
CA PHE A 187 6.69 7.73 -6.76
C PHE A 187 5.57 7.02 -7.52
N ALA A 188 4.34 7.08 -7.01
CA ALA A 188 3.20 6.40 -7.58
C ALA A 188 2.92 6.87 -9.02
N ASN A 189 2.99 8.19 -9.28
CA ASN A 189 2.83 8.75 -10.61
C ASN A 189 3.94 8.32 -11.58
N ARG A 190 5.20 8.27 -11.12
CA ARG A 190 6.33 7.80 -11.95
C ARG A 190 6.17 6.33 -12.33
N VAL A 191 5.75 5.48 -11.40
CA VAL A 191 5.46 4.07 -11.68
C VAL A 191 4.26 3.94 -12.62
N ASN A 192 3.17 4.68 -12.35
CA ASN A 192 1.97 4.65 -13.17
C ASN A 192 2.24 5.04 -14.63
N LYS A 193 3.04 6.10 -14.85
CA LYS A 193 3.47 6.49 -16.20
C LYS A 193 4.22 5.36 -16.92
N ARG A 194 5.22 4.78 -16.26
CA ARG A 194 5.99 3.66 -16.84
C ARG A 194 5.10 2.46 -17.15
N PHE A 195 4.17 2.14 -16.25
CA PHE A 195 3.19 1.08 -16.43
C PHE A 195 2.30 1.33 -17.67
N ALA A 196 1.71 2.52 -17.78
CA ALA A 196 0.90 2.90 -18.93
C ALA A 196 1.70 2.85 -20.25
N ASP A 197 2.96 3.31 -20.24
CA ASP A 197 3.83 3.24 -21.41
C ASP A 197 4.15 1.79 -21.81
N CYS A 198 4.34 0.89 -20.83
CA CYS A 198 4.50 -0.54 -21.08
C CYS A 198 3.25 -1.14 -21.72
N LEU A 199 2.05 -0.85 -21.20
CA LEU A 199 0.79 -1.34 -21.78
C LEU A 199 0.60 -0.85 -23.22
N LYS A 200 0.90 0.42 -23.50
CA LYS A 200 0.84 0.98 -24.86
C LYS A 200 1.77 0.26 -25.83
N ARG A 201 3.03 -0.02 -25.41
CA ARG A 201 3.98 -0.78 -26.23
C ARG A 201 3.50 -2.21 -26.46
N GLY A 202 3.00 -2.88 -25.43
CA GLY A 202 2.46 -4.24 -25.54
C GLY A 202 1.28 -4.33 -26.50
N ALA A 203 0.31 -3.41 -26.38
CA ALA A 203 -0.83 -3.33 -27.29
C ALA A 203 -0.40 -3.06 -28.75
N SER A 204 0.58 -2.17 -28.95
CA SER A 204 1.13 -1.88 -30.29
C SER A 204 1.85 -3.07 -30.92
N SER A 205 2.55 -3.88 -30.12
CA SER A 205 3.21 -5.12 -30.58
C SER A 205 2.19 -6.20 -30.96
N ASN A 206 1.12 -6.37 -30.18
CA ASN A 206 0.04 -7.31 -30.53
C ASN A 206 -0.66 -6.93 -31.84
N ASN A 207 -0.92 -5.64 -32.06
CA ASN A 207 -1.59 -5.16 -33.27
C ASN A 207 -0.72 -5.26 -34.55
N LYS A 208 0.62 -5.32 -34.40
CA LYS A 208 1.54 -5.61 -35.50
C LYS A 208 1.61 -7.10 -35.83
N SER A 209 1.45 -7.98 -34.83
CA SER A 209 1.42 -9.43 -35.03
C SER A 209 0.18 -9.87 -35.81
N THR A 210 -1.00 -9.33 -35.48
CA THR A 210 -2.27 -9.63 -36.16
C THR A 210 -2.32 -9.15 -37.62
N LYS A 211 -1.60 -8.08 -37.98
CA LYS A 211 -1.48 -7.63 -39.37
C LYS A 211 -0.56 -8.50 -40.24
N LYS A 212 0.38 -9.26 -39.64
CA LYS A 212 1.29 -10.16 -40.36
C LYS A 212 0.69 -11.54 -40.65
N SER A 213 -0.45 -11.90 -40.06
CA SER A 213 -1.11 -13.21 -40.22
C SER A 213 -2.24 -13.22 -41.25
N LYS A 214 -2.20 -12.37 -42.29
CA LYS A 214 -3.14 -12.46 -43.41
C LYS A 214 -2.71 -13.63 -44.31
N PRO A 215 -3.54 -14.67 -44.52
CA PRO A 215 -3.14 -15.82 -45.33
C PRO A 215 -2.95 -15.40 -46.79
N PRO A 216 -2.01 -16.03 -47.53
CA PRO A 216 -1.80 -15.71 -48.93
C PRO A 216 -3.07 -16.05 -49.72
N THR A 217 -3.55 -15.09 -50.50
CA THR A 217 -4.60 -15.29 -51.50
C THR A 217 -4.13 -16.33 -52.50
N ARG A 218 -4.81 -17.49 -52.54
CA ARG A 218 -4.64 -18.46 -53.62
C ARG A 218 -5.20 -17.86 -54.91
N HIS A 219 -4.35 -17.80 -55.94
CA HIS A 219 -4.74 -17.65 -57.33
C HIS A 219 -4.92 -19.03 -57.95
#